data_AF-A0A843H6R1-F1
#
_entry.id   AF-A0A843H6R1-F1
#
_cell.length_a   1.000
_cell.length_b   1.000
_cell.length_c   1.000
_cell.angle_alpha   90.00
_cell.angle_beta   90.00
_cell.angle_gamma   90.00
#
_symmetry.space_group_name_H-M   'P 1'
#
loop_
_entity.id
_entity.type
_entity.pdbx_description
1 polymer ?
#
loop_
_entity_poly.entity_id
_entity_poly.type
_entity_poly.pdbx_seq_one_letter_code
_entity_poly.pdbx_strand_id
1 'polypeptide(L)'
;MSDFNMFCYQCSQTARGSACTAKGVCGKDALVARLQDNLIFAMKGISAYNYHANELGARDEEVDEFLTKGLYSTLTNVNFDAADLIQLGLDAGEANFKVMKMLKEAHIEKFGEPVPAEVKVGAQGGPAIIVTGHDLLALEELLKQTEG
;
A
#
# COMPACT_ATOMS: atom_id res chain seq x y z
N MET A 1 5.37 -25.52 -0.20
CA MET A 1 4.38 -24.63 0.46
C MET A 1 3.11 -25.42 0.61
N SER A 2 2.42 -25.32 1.74
CA SER A 2 1.17 -26.06 1.96
C SER A 2 0.08 -25.55 1.00
N ASP A 3 -0.46 -26.44 0.16
CA ASP A 3 -1.53 -26.18 -0.79
C ASP A 3 -2.88 -25.94 -0.07
N PHE A 4 -3.04 -24.76 0.53
CA PHE A 4 -4.30 -24.33 1.12
C PHE A 4 -5.10 -23.46 0.15
N ASN A 5 -6.36 -23.83 -0.09
CA ASN A 5 -7.28 -23.05 -0.93
C ASN A 5 -7.50 -21.62 -0.37
N MET A 6 -7.46 -21.45 0.95
CA MET A 6 -7.49 -20.15 1.64
C MET A 6 -6.63 -20.15 2.91
N PHE A 7 -6.41 -18.99 3.52
CA PHE A 7 -5.91 -18.89 4.89
C PHE A 7 -6.52 -17.66 5.56
N CYS A 8 -7.47 -17.86 6.47
CA CYS A 8 -8.09 -16.75 7.20
C CYS A 8 -8.20 -17.08 8.70
N TYR A 9 -7.65 -16.20 9.53
CA TYR A 9 -7.55 -16.35 10.98
C TYR A 9 -8.09 -15.14 11.78
N GLN A 10 -8.82 -14.23 11.15
CA GLN A 10 -9.09 -12.90 11.73
C GLN A 10 -10.15 -12.88 12.84
N CYS A 11 -10.99 -13.92 12.95
CA CYS A 11 -12.09 -13.96 13.91
C CYS A 11 -11.88 -15.03 14.99
N SER A 12 -12.58 -14.91 16.11
CA SER A 12 -12.49 -15.86 17.23
C SER A 12 -13.01 -17.26 16.90
N GLN A 13 -13.78 -17.42 15.82
CA GLN A 13 -14.44 -18.67 15.43
C GLN A 13 -13.66 -19.47 14.37
N THR A 14 -12.38 -19.18 14.18
CA THR A 14 -11.56 -19.87 13.17
C THR A 14 -11.51 -21.38 13.42
N ALA A 15 -11.43 -22.16 12.34
CA ALA A 15 -11.47 -23.61 12.43
C ALA A 15 -10.37 -24.12 13.37
N ARG A 16 -10.75 -24.94 14.36
CA ARG A 16 -9.86 -25.51 15.39
C ARG A 16 -9.09 -24.47 16.21
N GLY A 17 -9.58 -23.23 16.28
CA GLY A 17 -8.89 -22.13 16.96
C GLY A 17 -7.57 -21.72 16.31
N SER A 18 -7.34 -22.06 15.03
CA SER A 18 -6.12 -21.74 14.31
C SER A 18 -6.38 -20.93 13.04
N ALA A 19 -6.88 -21.57 11.97
CA ALA A 19 -7.17 -20.91 10.70
C ALA A 19 -8.18 -21.70 9.86
N CYS A 20 -8.98 -20.98 9.09
CA CYS A 20 -9.80 -21.58 8.04
C CYS A 20 -8.95 -21.75 6.78
N THR A 21 -8.73 -22.99 6.33
CA THR A 21 -7.85 -23.31 5.19
C THR A 21 -8.55 -23.86 3.94
N ALA A 22 -9.82 -24.25 4.06
CA ALA A 22 -10.65 -24.75 2.95
C ALA A 22 -11.93 -23.93 2.75
N LYS A 23 -12.63 -23.62 3.85
CA LYS A 23 -13.80 -22.74 3.92
C LYS A 23 -13.84 -22.09 5.30
N GLY A 24 -14.29 -20.84 5.38
CA GLY A 24 -14.51 -20.11 6.61
C GLY A 24 -15.66 -20.69 7.43
N VAL A 25 -15.48 -20.77 8.76
CA VAL A 25 -16.57 -21.12 9.69
C VAL A 25 -17.73 -20.12 9.57
N CYS A 26 -17.43 -18.86 9.25
CA CYS A 26 -18.41 -17.81 8.95
C CYS A 26 -19.12 -17.95 7.59
N GLY A 27 -18.83 -19.00 6.80
CA GLY A 27 -19.41 -19.23 5.48
C GLY A 27 -18.58 -18.70 4.31
N LYS A 28 -17.55 -17.87 4.55
CA LYS A 28 -16.65 -17.32 3.51
C LYS A 28 -15.97 -18.44 2.74
N ASP A 29 -16.18 -18.53 1.44
CA ASP A 29 -15.48 -19.51 0.60
C ASP A 29 -14.05 -19.06 0.26
N ALA A 30 -13.30 -19.96 -0.37
CA ALA A 30 -11.91 -19.70 -0.74
C ALA A 30 -11.76 -18.59 -1.79
N LEU A 31 -12.71 -18.45 -2.73
CA LEU A 31 -12.65 -17.40 -3.76
C LEU A 31 -12.77 -16.02 -3.11
N VAL A 32 -13.81 -15.82 -2.29
CA VAL A 32 -14.05 -14.56 -1.57
C VAL A 32 -12.88 -14.23 -0.66
N ALA A 33 -12.32 -15.23 0.04
CA ALA A 33 -11.13 -15.01 0.87
C ALA A 33 -9.93 -14.50 0.08
N ARG A 34 -9.66 -15.07 -1.11
CA ARG A 34 -8.55 -14.65 -1.97
C ARG A 34 -8.78 -13.29 -2.62
N LEU A 35 -10.02 -12.94 -2.95
CA LEU A 35 -10.36 -11.60 -3.41
C LEU A 35 -10.12 -10.55 -2.31
N GLN A 36 -10.49 -10.84 -1.07
CA GLN A 36 -10.18 -9.98 0.07
C GLN A 36 -8.65 -9.87 0.32
N ASP A 37 -7.90 -10.97 0.20
CA ASP A 37 -6.43 -10.94 0.29
C ASP A 37 -5.81 -10.01 -0.78
N ASN A 38 -6.29 -10.11 -2.03
CA ASN A 38 -5.84 -9.26 -3.13
C ASN A 38 -6.17 -7.78 -2.90
N LEU A 39 -7.37 -7.48 -2.41
CA LEU A 39 -7.79 -6.11 -2.09
C LEU A 39 -6.91 -5.51 -0.99
N ILE A 40 -6.61 -6.26 0.07
CA ILE A 40 -5.69 -5.84 1.13
C ILE A 40 -4.28 -5.61 0.59
N PHE A 41 -3.81 -6.47 -0.31
CA PHE A 41 -2.51 -6.29 -0.95
C PHE A 41 -2.45 -5.00 -1.79
N ALA A 42 -3.48 -4.74 -2.61
CA ALA A 42 -3.58 -3.50 -3.39
C ALA A 42 -3.60 -2.27 -2.49
N MET A 43 -4.41 -2.27 -1.42
CA MET A 43 -4.50 -1.17 -0.47
C MET A 43 -3.17 -0.87 0.22
N LYS A 44 -2.35 -1.89 0.54
CA LYS A 44 -1.00 -1.66 1.08
C LYS A 44 -0.11 -0.85 0.12
N GLY A 45 -0.21 -1.11 -1.18
CA GLY A 45 0.50 -0.34 -2.20
C GLY A 45 0.02 1.12 -2.25
N ILE A 46 -1.31 1.31 -2.27
CA ILE A 46 -1.93 2.65 -2.26
C ILE A 46 -1.50 3.43 -1.01
N SER A 47 -1.58 2.81 0.17
CA SER A 47 -1.18 3.42 1.44
C SER A 47 0.31 3.80 1.47
N ALA A 48 1.20 3.04 0.82
CA ALA A 48 2.62 3.38 0.75
C ALA A 48 2.84 4.72 0.02
N TYR A 49 2.18 4.94 -1.12
CA TYR A 49 2.23 6.22 -1.82
C TYR A 49 1.51 7.32 -1.06
N ASN A 50 0.34 7.01 -0.47
CA ASN A 50 -0.46 7.98 0.26
C ASN A 50 0.28 8.52 1.50
N TYR A 51 1.03 7.65 2.18
CA TYR A 51 1.87 8.03 3.30
C TYR A 51 2.88 9.12 2.91
N HIS A 52 3.64 8.90 1.83
CA HIS A 52 4.63 9.88 1.37
C HIS A 52 3.99 11.18 0.86
N ALA A 53 2.81 11.10 0.23
CA ALA A 53 2.07 12.30 -0.17
C ALA A 53 1.63 13.12 1.05
N ASN A 54 1.13 12.43 2.09
CA ASN A 54 0.70 13.05 3.35
C ASN A 54 1.84 13.75 4.10
N GLU A 55 3.05 13.18 4.08
CA GLU A 55 4.25 13.80 4.68
C GLU A 55 4.62 15.12 3.97
N LEU A 56 4.29 15.25 2.67
CA LEU A 56 4.46 16.47 1.89
C LEU A 56 3.25 17.43 2.00
N GLY A 57 2.24 17.08 2.81
CA GLY A 57 1.02 17.87 3.00
C GLY A 57 -0.04 17.71 1.90
N ALA A 58 0.18 16.83 0.93
CA ALA A 58 -0.79 16.52 -0.13
C ALA A 58 -1.74 15.41 0.32
N ARG A 59 -3.05 15.68 0.31
CA ARG A 59 -4.10 14.75 0.75
C ARG A 59 -5.23 14.67 -0.25
N ASP A 60 -5.87 13.51 -0.32
CA ASP A 60 -7.04 13.29 -1.16
C ASP A 60 -8.11 12.49 -0.40
N GLU A 61 -9.26 13.12 -0.16
CA GLU A 61 -10.33 12.53 0.64
C GLU A 61 -10.94 11.27 -0.01
N GLU A 62 -10.97 11.19 -1.34
CA GLU A 62 -11.52 10.01 -2.03
C GLU A 62 -10.60 8.80 -1.90
N VAL A 63 -9.27 9.02 -1.90
CA VAL A 63 -8.29 7.95 -1.63
C VAL A 63 -8.47 7.43 -0.20
N ASP A 64 -8.61 8.33 0.78
CA ASP A 64 -8.79 7.96 2.19
C ASP A 64 -10.14 7.27 2.44
N GLU A 65 -11.21 7.73 1.78
CA GLU A 65 -12.52 7.09 1.79
C GLU A 65 -12.44 5.69 1.19
N PHE A 66 -11.78 5.53 0.04
CA PHE A 66 -11.60 4.22 -0.59
C PHE A 66 -10.85 3.26 0.33
N LEU A 67 -9.74 3.68 0.95
CA LEU A 67 -8.98 2.83 1.88
C LEU A 67 -9.84 2.36 3.06
N THR A 68 -10.70 3.25 3.57
CA THR A 68 -11.63 2.93 4.66
C THR A 68 -12.71 1.93 4.21
N LYS A 69 -13.37 2.20 3.08
CA LYS A 69 -14.39 1.33 2.46
C LYS A 69 -13.81 -0.04 2.13
N GLY A 70 -12.66 -0.07 1.48
CA GLY A 70 -11.97 -1.29 1.06
C GLY A 70 -11.59 -2.13 2.27
N LEU A 71 -11.01 -1.56 3.32
CA LEU A 71 -10.70 -2.29 4.56
C LEU A 71 -11.98 -2.83 5.22
N TYR A 72 -13.02 -2.02 5.35
CA TYR A 72 -14.29 -2.42 5.96
C TYR A 72 -14.92 -3.63 5.25
N SER A 73 -14.86 -3.67 3.92
CA SER A 73 -15.38 -4.78 3.10
C SER A 73 -14.74 -6.13 3.42
N THR A 74 -13.54 -6.15 4.01
CA THR A 74 -12.79 -7.38 4.33
C THR A 74 -13.06 -7.92 5.73
N LEU A 75 -13.79 -7.17 6.56
CA LEU A 75 -14.11 -7.59 7.92
C LEU A 75 -15.05 -8.79 7.95
N THR A 76 -15.01 -9.51 9.07
CA THR A 76 -15.81 -10.72 9.27
C THR A 76 -17.29 -10.39 9.16
N ASN A 77 -18.00 -11.14 8.32
CA ASN A 77 -19.44 -11.01 8.07
C ASN A 77 -19.89 -9.71 7.39
N VAL A 78 -18.99 -8.98 6.71
CA VAL A 78 -19.36 -7.75 5.99
C VAL A 78 -19.70 -8.02 4.54
N ASN A 79 -18.77 -8.54 3.75
CA ASN A 79 -18.97 -8.75 2.32
C ASN A 79 -18.59 -10.16 1.87
N PHE A 80 -19.52 -10.83 1.19
CA PHE A 80 -19.34 -12.15 0.58
C PHE A 80 -19.60 -12.15 -0.93
N ASP A 81 -19.88 -10.99 -1.52
CA ASP A 81 -20.16 -10.87 -2.95
C ASP A 81 -18.84 -10.76 -3.73
N ALA A 82 -18.56 -11.78 -4.54
CA ALA A 82 -17.35 -11.81 -5.36
C ALA A 82 -17.35 -10.73 -6.46
N ALA A 83 -18.51 -10.37 -7.01
CA ALA A 83 -18.59 -9.35 -8.05
C ALA A 83 -18.29 -7.96 -7.46
N ASP A 84 -18.82 -7.66 -6.28
CA ASP A 84 -18.52 -6.41 -5.57
C ASP A 84 -17.04 -6.34 -5.17
N LEU A 85 -16.43 -7.42 -4.69
CA LEU A 85 -14.99 -7.47 -4.40
C LEU A 85 -14.11 -7.28 -5.65
N ILE A 86 -14.54 -7.77 -6.81
CA ILE A 86 -13.87 -7.49 -8.09
C ILE A 86 -13.99 -6.01 -8.43
N GLN A 87 -15.17 -5.41 -8.25
CA GLN A 87 -15.37 -3.98 -8.47
C GLN A 87 -14.50 -3.14 -7.53
N LEU A 88 -14.43 -3.48 -6.24
CA LEU A 88 -13.51 -2.84 -5.28
C LEU A 88 -12.04 -2.98 -5.70
N GLY A 89 -11.68 -4.07 -6.38
CA GLY A 89 -10.36 -4.22 -6.99
C GLY A 89 -10.09 -3.24 -8.13
N LEU A 90 -11.11 -2.91 -8.93
CA LEU A 90 -11.02 -1.88 -9.97
C LEU A 90 -10.95 -0.49 -9.35
N ASP A 91 -11.80 -0.20 -8.36
CA ASP A 91 -11.78 1.04 -7.59
C ASP A 91 -10.39 1.26 -6.94
N ALA A 92 -9.74 0.19 -6.46
CA ALA A 92 -8.35 0.23 -5.97
C ALA A 92 -7.37 0.71 -7.05
N GLY A 93 -7.55 0.28 -8.30
CA GLY A 93 -6.73 0.73 -9.42
C GLY A 93 -6.87 2.24 -9.66
N GLU A 94 -8.10 2.75 -9.58
CA GLU A 94 -8.39 4.19 -9.72
C GLU A 94 -7.79 5.00 -8.56
N ALA A 95 -7.98 4.56 -7.32
CA ALA A 95 -7.38 5.18 -6.14
C ALA A 95 -5.84 5.17 -6.21
N ASN A 96 -5.24 4.08 -6.70
CA ASN A 96 -3.80 3.98 -6.90
C ASN A 96 -3.29 4.99 -7.93
N PHE A 97 -4.00 5.15 -9.06
CA PHE A 97 -3.64 6.15 -10.05
C PHE A 97 -3.72 7.57 -9.48
N LYS A 98 -4.77 7.86 -8.71
CA LYS A 98 -4.98 9.15 -8.07
C LYS A 98 -3.85 9.51 -7.11
N VAL A 99 -3.49 8.59 -6.21
CA VAL A 99 -2.41 8.83 -5.23
C VAL A 99 -1.04 8.95 -5.89
N MET A 100 -0.73 8.16 -6.93
CA MET A 100 0.53 8.30 -7.66
C MET A 100 0.64 9.65 -8.36
N LYS A 101 -0.45 10.14 -8.95
CA LYS A 101 -0.50 11.48 -9.55
C LYS A 101 -0.29 12.56 -8.50
N MET A 102 -1.02 12.49 -7.39
CA MET A 102 -0.90 13.44 -6.28
C MET A 102 0.53 13.49 -5.73
N LEU A 103 1.15 12.33 -5.47
CA LEU A 103 2.53 12.26 -4.98
C LEU A 103 3.52 12.85 -5.99
N LYS A 104 3.32 12.58 -7.30
CA LYS A 104 4.15 13.17 -8.35
C LYS A 104 4.08 14.70 -8.31
N GLU A 105 2.87 15.26 -8.24
CA GLU A 105 2.65 16.71 -8.19
C GLU A 105 3.30 17.32 -6.95
N ALA A 106 3.14 16.69 -5.78
CA ALA A 106 3.78 17.13 -4.53
C ALA A 106 5.31 17.08 -4.60
N HIS A 107 5.89 16.04 -5.20
CA HIS A 107 7.34 15.97 -5.42
C HIS A 107 7.84 17.08 -6.35
N ILE A 108 7.14 17.37 -7.45
CA ILE A 108 7.53 18.43 -8.38
C ILE A 108 7.44 19.80 -7.71
N GLU A 109 6.37 20.06 -6.94
CA GLU A 109 6.21 21.31 -6.21
C GLU A 109 7.33 21.53 -5.18
N LYS A 110 7.70 20.47 -4.46
CA LYS A 110 8.69 20.54 -3.39
C LYS A 110 10.14 20.52 -3.88
N PHE A 111 10.47 19.64 -4.84
CA PHE A 111 11.84 19.32 -5.23
C PHE A 111 12.18 19.74 -6.68
N GLY A 112 11.20 20.20 -7.45
CA GLY A 112 11.34 20.54 -8.86
C GLY A 112 11.08 19.36 -9.80
N GLU A 113 10.80 19.67 -11.07
CA GLU A 113 10.63 18.65 -12.11
C GLU A 113 11.97 17.93 -12.36
N PRO A 114 11.99 16.59 -12.37
CA PRO A 114 13.19 15.84 -12.74
C PRO A 114 13.68 16.18 -14.15
N VAL A 115 14.98 16.46 -14.28
CA VAL A 115 15.65 16.72 -15.56
C VAL A 115 16.80 15.72 -15.78
N PRO A 116 17.24 15.48 -17.02
CA PRO A 116 18.43 14.67 -17.28
C PRO A 116 19.64 15.19 -16.50
N ALA A 117 20.31 14.31 -15.77
CA ALA A 117 21.48 14.64 -14.96
C ALA A 117 22.57 13.57 -15.09
N GLU A 118 23.83 13.99 -15.07
CA GLU A 118 24.96 13.07 -14.95
C GLU A 118 25.20 12.75 -13.48
N VAL A 119 25.13 11.46 -13.13
CA VAL A 119 25.33 10.98 -11.75
C VAL A 119 26.65 10.23 -11.66
N LYS A 120 27.51 10.62 -10.72
CA LYS A 120 28.77 9.89 -10.46
C LYS A 120 28.47 8.52 -9.86
N VAL A 121 29.04 7.48 -10.45
CA VAL A 121 28.94 6.09 -9.97
C VAL A 121 30.27 5.61 -9.39
N GLY A 122 30.21 4.69 -8.43
CA GLY A 122 31.38 4.12 -7.76
C GLY A 122 31.70 4.76 -6.41
N ALA A 123 32.57 4.11 -5.64
CA ALA A 123 33.00 4.58 -4.34
C ALA A 123 34.01 5.73 -4.45
N GLN A 124 33.97 6.65 -3.50
CA GLN A 124 34.96 7.72 -3.32
C GLN A 124 35.64 7.56 -1.96
N GLY A 125 36.85 8.10 -1.82
CA GLY A 125 37.58 8.06 -0.55
C GLY A 125 36.96 9.01 0.48
N GLY A 126 36.85 8.55 1.73
CA GLY A 126 36.30 9.32 2.85
C GLY A 126 35.14 8.60 3.57
N PRO A 127 34.67 9.14 4.71
CA PRO A 127 33.47 8.65 5.37
C PRO A 127 32.21 8.98 4.53
N ALA A 128 31.20 8.11 4.59
CA ALA A 128 29.96 8.28 3.82
C ALA A 128 28.75 7.70 4.54
N ILE A 129 27.56 8.21 4.19
CA ILE A 129 26.25 7.66 4.56
C ILE A 129 25.60 7.15 3.27
N ILE A 130 25.09 5.91 3.28
CA ILE A 130 24.33 5.34 2.16
C ILE A 130 22.84 5.43 2.48
N VAL A 131 22.11 6.18 1.67
CA VAL A 131 20.65 6.29 1.75
C VAL A 131 20.00 5.31 0.77
N THR A 132 18.97 4.61 1.21
CA THR A 132 18.17 3.69 0.39
C THR A 132 16.68 3.90 0.65
N GLY A 133 15.81 3.45 -0.24
CA GLY A 133 14.36 3.67 -0.15
C GLY A 133 13.89 4.78 -1.08
N HIS A 134 12.74 5.39 -0.74
CA HIS A 134 12.01 6.30 -1.63
C HIS A 134 11.61 7.63 -0.96
N ASP A 135 12.04 7.85 0.29
CA ASP A 135 11.65 9.04 1.06
C ASP A 135 12.58 10.21 0.74
N LEU A 136 12.12 11.09 -0.15
CA LEU A 136 12.87 12.27 -0.56
C LEU A 136 12.90 13.37 0.51
N LEU A 137 11.92 13.40 1.41
CA LEU A 137 11.89 14.38 2.50
C LEU A 137 12.95 14.04 3.55
N ALA A 138 13.08 12.75 3.89
CA ALA A 138 14.14 12.27 4.76
C ALA A 138 15.54 12.51 4.14
N LEU A 139 15.67 12.33 2.82
CA LEU A 139 16.92 12.65 2.12
C LEU A 139 17.24 14.14 2.14
N GLU A 140 16.25 15.02 1.90
CA GLU A 140 16.42 16.48 1.97
C GLU A 140 16.94 16.90 3.34
N GLU A 141 16.35 16.37 4.40
CA GLU A 141 16.72 16.72 5.78
C GLU A 141 18.10 16.17 6.16
N LEU A 142 18.44 14.94 5.74
CA LEU A 142 19.78 14.39 5.93
C LEU A 142 20.84 15.25 5.23
N LEU A 143 20.59 15.65 3.98
CA LEU A 143 21.51 16.48 3.21
C LEU A 143 21.80 17.80 3.93
N LYS A 144 20.78 18.48 4.47
CA LYS A 144 20.93 19.71 5.26
C LYS A 144 21.79 19.49 6.51
N GLN A 145 21.57 18.39 7.23
CA GLN A 145 22.33 18.08 8.46
C GLN A 145 23.78 17.70 8.19
N THR A 146 24.08 17.20 6.99
CA THR A 146 25.43 16.81 6.56
C THR A 146 26.17 17.89 5.77
N GLU A 147 25.59 19.08 5.61
CA GLU A 147 26.24 20.20 4.92
C GLU A 147 27.44 20.72 5.72
N GLY A 148 28.62 20.73 5.10
CA GLY A 148 29.91 21.12 5.70
C GLY A 148 31.08 20.34 5.10
#